data_AF-A0A2D4QJT0-F1
#
_entry.id   AF-A0A2D4QJT0-F1
#
_cell.length_a   1.000
_cell.length_b   1.000
_cell.length_c   1.000
_cell.angle_alpha   90.00
_cell.angle_beta   90.00
_cell.angle_gamma   90.00
#
_symmetry.space_group_name_H-M   'P 1'
#
loop_
_entity.id
_entity.type
_entity.pdbx_description
1 polymer ?
#
loop_
_entity_poly.entity_id
_entity_poly.type
_entity_poly.pdbx_seq_one_letter_code
_entity_poly.pdbx_strand_id
1 'polypeptide(L)'
;MFTVVFGPIAARPRRGMVLVILEVGYRVKSSRVKSCPMQHGPGRSVQRNGFSLIELMVVLAITGILTAILLPTLASIRENANRVISSSHQRNIGHALIMWGSDHKNQLPESRVLLTNPPRPGELMVARYGSASNDPYAKRQYVESDSEIVEGWDGLGWLYARHYLDSHETFYCPNHDGNHPLDRYEEQWERGTGTIYTNYHYAGHVNWNTYETRRFDRGDRMVLLTDGLRRRSDFNHRIGLNVLRGDGSVRWQDDPTLFTQLPIDDPRGEELRAHENLINDLFNTNVLLD
;
A
#
# COMPACT_ATOMS: atom_id res chain seq x y z
N MET A 1 0.67 -10.76 -47.12
CA MET A 1 0.13 -9.39 -47.22
C MET A 1 -1.04 -9.29 -46.24
N PHE A 2 -0.82 -8.66 -45.10
CA PHE A 2 -1.82 -8.49 -44.04
C PHE A 2 -2.59 -7.21 -44.32
N THR A 3 -3.92 -7.28 -44.36
CA THR A 3 -4.77 -6.10 -44.52
C THR A 3 -5.73 -6.08 -43.35
N VAL A 4 -5.61 -5.06 -42.50
CA VAL A 4 -6.52 -4.78 -41.39
C VAL A 4 -7.65 -3.91 -41.96
N VAL A 5 -8.89 -4.35 -41.80
CA VAL A 5 -10.08 -3.59 -42.23
C VAL A 5 -10.86 -3.20 -40.97
N PHE A 6 -11.04 -1.89 -40.76
CA PHE A 6 -11.88 -1.35 -39.70
C PHE A 6 -13.28 -1.03 -40.26
N GLY A 7 -14.33 -1.62 -39.67
CA GLY A 7 -15.73 -1.31 -39.99
C GLY A 7 -16.32 -0.29 -39.00
N PRO A 8 -17.39 0.44 -39.37
CA PRO A 8 -17.95 1.51 -38.55
C PRO A 8 -18.75 0.96 -37.35
N ILE A 9 -18.60 1.65 -36.21
CA ILE A 9 -19.26 1.33 -34.93
C ILE A 9 -20.64 1.98 -34.92
N ALA A 10 -21.69 1.15 -34.88
CA ALA A 10 -23.06 1.62 -34.63
C ALA A 10 -23.31 1.68 -33.11
N ALA A 11 -23.36 2.89 -32.56
CA ALA A 11 -23.73 3.12 -31.16
C ALA A 11 -25.26 3.25 -31.02
N ARG A 12 -25.87 2.43 -30.15
CA ARG A 12 -27.20 2.69 -29.57
C ARG A 12 -27.06 2.81 -28.05
N PRO A 13 -27.66 3.82 -27.40
CA PRO A 13 -27.49 4.01 -25.97
C PRO A 13 -28.61 3.30 -25.19
N ARG A 14 -28.27 2.32 -24.36
CA ARG A 14 -29.04 2.00 -23.14
C ARG A 14 -28.10 1.55 -22.02
N ARG A 15 -28.39 2.11 -20.84
CA ARG A 15 -27.81 1.96 -19.50
C ARG A 15 -27.10 0.63 -19.21
N GLY A 16 -25.92 0.76 -18.59
CA GLY A 16 -25.27 -0.27 -17.78
C GLY A 16 -24.24 -1.09 -18.56
N MET A 17 -22.97 -0.96 -18.15
CA MET A 17 -21.86 -1.84 -18.53
C MET A 17 -21.42 -1.72 -20.01
N VAL A 18 -20.45 -0.82 -20.28
CA VAL A 18 -19.70 -0.83 -21.55
C VAL A 18 -18.64 -1.93 -21.45
N LEU A 19 -19.02 -3.15 -21.81
CA LEU A 19 -18.08 -4.24 -22.01
C LEU A 19 -17.47 -4.09 -23.40
N VAL A 20 -16.25 -3.53 -23.48
CA VAL A 20 -15.50 -3.45 -24.73
C VAL A 20 -14.89 -4.83 -25.02
N ILE A 21 -15.63 -5.70 -25.68
CA ILE A 21 -15.08 -6.93 -26.25
C ILE A 21 -14.38 -6.56 -27.55
N LEU A 22 -13.05 -6.48 -27.54
CA LEU A 22 -12.24 -6.46 -28.76
C LEU A 22 -12.29 -7.86 -29.39
N GLU A 23 -13.25 -8.13 -30.27
CA GLU A 23 -13.20 -9.32 -31.12
C GLU A 23 -12.08 -9.16 -32.15
N VAL A 24 -10.93 -9.77 -31.88
CA VAL A 24 -9.85 -9.91 -32.87
C VAL A 24 -10.18 -11.12 -33.76
N GLY A 25 -10.96 -10.88 -34.81
CA GLY A 25 -11.26 -11.88 -35.83
C GLY A 25 -10.06 -12.14 -36.75
N TYR A 26 -9.33 -13.25 -36.54
CA TYR A 26 -8.30 -13.70 -37.49
C TYR A 26 -8.93 -14.54 -38.61
N ARG A 27 -9.00 -13.97 -39.83
CA ARG A 27 -9.43 -14.70 -41.03
C ARG A 27 -8.23 -15.36 -41.70
N VAL A 28 -8.01 -16.65 -41.41
CA VAL A 28 -7.01 -17.47 -42.11
C VAL A 28 -7.48 -17.72 -43.55
N LYS A 29 -6.82 -17.13 -44.54
CA LYS A 29 -6.99 -17.52 -45.94
C LYS A 29 -6.32 -18.88 -46.15
N SER A 30 -7.12 -19.91 -46.36
CA SER A 30 -6.65 -21.22 -46.83
C SER A 30 -6.05 -21.06 -48.24
N SER A 31 -4.72 -20.99 -48.31
CA SER A 31 -3.98 -21.18 -49.55
C SER A 31 -3.87 -22.67 -49.83
N ARG A 32 -4.50 -23.13 -50.93
CA ARG A 32 -4.33 -24.49 -51.45
C ARG A 32 -2.84 -24.70 -51.77
N VAL A 33 -2.14 -25.42 -50.91
CA VAL A 33 -0.80 -25.92 -51.16
C VAL A 33 -0.91 -27.00 -52.24
N LYS A 34 -0.35 -26.74 -53.42
CA LYS A 34 -0.13 -27.78 -54.43
C LYS A 34 0.91 -28.75 -53.88
N SER A 35 0.49 -29.97 -53.59
CA SER A 35 1.38 -31.06 -53.18
C SER A 35 2.28 -31.48 -54.34
N CYS A 36 3.54 -31.06 -54.31
CA CYS A 36 4.59 -31.74 -55.08
C CYS A 36 4.82 -33.14 -54.49
N PRO A 37 4.95 -34.20 -55.30
CA PRO A 37 5.35 -35.50 -54.80
C PRO A 37 6.82 -35.42 -54.35
N MET A 38 7.04 -35.33 -53.04
CA MET A 38 8.36 -35.49 -52.46
C MET A 38 8.76 -36.97 -52.50
N GLN A 39 9.70 -37.29 -53.38
CA GLN A 39 10.45 -38.55 -53.34
C GLN A 39 11.15 -38.65 -51.99
N HIS A 40 10.66 -39.56 -51.13
CA HIS A 40 11.31 -39.88 -49.87
C HIS A 40 12.51 -40.78 -50.16
N GLY A 41 13.72 -40.20 -50.13
CA GLY A 41 14.94 -40.98 -49.94
C GLY A 41 14.88 -41.70 -48.57
N PRO A 42 15.60 -42.81 -48.37
CA PRO A 42 15.58 -43.55 -47.11
C PRO A 42 16.04 -42.63 -45.97
N GLY A 43 15.07 -42.15 -45.19
CA GLY A 43 15.30 -41.31 -44.04
C GLY A 43 16.12 -42.08 -43.01
N ARG A 44 17.35 -41.63 -42.78
CA ARG A 44 18.17 -42.08 -41.67
C ARG A 44 17.34 -41.86 -40.40
N SER A 45 16.89 -42.93 -39.76
CA SER A 45 16.13 -42.86 -38.52
C SER A 45 17.02 -42.20 -37.47
N VAL A 46 16.76 -40.92 -37.20
CA VAL A 46 17.36 -40.25 -36.04
C VAL A 46 16.73 -40.95 -34.84
N GLN A 47 17.44 -41.91 -34.26
CA GLN A 47 17.06 -42.54 -33.01
C GLN A 47 16.88 -41.42 -31.99
N ARG A 48 15.63 -41.20 -31.57
CA ARG A 48 15.33 -40.29 -30.48
C ARG A 48 15.78 -41.00 -29.20
N ASN A 49 16.93 -40.58 -28.68
CA ASN A 49 17.39 -40.98 -27.36
C ASN A 49 16.40 -40.43 -26.33
N GLY A 50 15.59 -41.31 -25.73
CA GLY A 50 14.72 -40.96 -24.61
C GLY A 50 15.53 -40.88 -23.32
N PHE A 51 15.19 -39.94 -22.45
CA PHE A 51 15.76 -39.87 -21.11
C PHE A 51 15.41 -41.13 -20.31
N SER A 52 16.40 -41.70 -19.63
CA SER A 52 16.16 -42.78 -18.68
C SER A 52 15.44 -42.26 -17.43
N LEU A 53 14.67 -43.13 -16.77
CA LEU A 53 14.00 -42.81 -15.50
C LEU A 53 14.99 -42.31 -14.44
N ILE A 54 16.19 -42.90 -14.42
CA ILE A 54 17.25 -42.56 -13.47
C ILE A 54 17.79 -41.16 -13.74
N GLU A 55 18.05 -40.79 -14.99
CA GLU A 55 18.51 -39.44 -15.35
C GLU A 55 17.50 -38.37 -14.91
N LEU A 56 16.20 -38.61 -15.14
CA LEU A 56 15.15 -37.68 -14.69
C LEU A 56 15.07 -37.61 -13.16
N MET A 57 15.21 -38.74 -12.47
CA MET A 57 15.14 -38.81 -11.01
C MET A 57 16.29 -38.05 -10.35
N VAL A 58 17.52 -38.19 -10.87
CA VAL A 58 18.69 -37.46 -10.36
C VAL A 58 18.54 -35.96 -10.58
N VAL A 59 18.04 -35.53 -11.75
CA VAL A 59 17.81 -34.11 -12.03
C VAL A 59 16.80 -33.52 -11.04
N LEU A 60 15.66 -34.19 -10.85
CA LEU A 60 14.64 -33.71 -9.91
C LEU A 60 15.16 -33.69 -8.47
N ALA A 61 15.95 -34.69 -8.07
CA ALA A 61 16.60 -34.72 -6.76
C ALA A 61 17.53 -33.52 -6.55
N ILE A 62 18.41 -33.24 -7.52
CA ILE A 62 19.34 -32.10 -7.44
C ILE A 62 18.58 -30.77 -7.48
N THR A 63 17.60 -30.60 -8.37
CA THR A 63 16.79 -29.36 -8.40
C THR A 63 16.02 -29.16 -7.10
N GLY A 64 15.50 -30.24 -6.50
CA GLY A 64 14.83 -30.20 -5.20
C GLY A 64 15.75 -29.67 -4.11
N ILE A 65 16.97 -30.22 -4.00
CA ILE A 65 17.97 -29.77 -3.02
C ILE A 65 18.32 -28.28 -3.22
N LEU A 66 18.57 -27.86 -4.47
CA LEU A 66 18.89 -26.47 -4.78
C LEU A 66 17.73 -25.54 -4.41
N THR A 67 16.50 -25.88 -4.78
CA THR A 67 15.32 -25.07 -4.44
C THR A 67 15.05 -25.00 -2.94
N ALA A 68 15.28 -26.10 -2.20
CA ALA A 68 15.08 -26.13 -0.75
C ALA A 68 15.96 -25.14 0.00
N ILE A 69 17.20 -24.92 -0.48
CA ILE A 69 18.13 -23.94 0.11
C ILE A 69 17.79 -22.51 -0.36
N LEU A 70 17.23 -22.35 -1.56
CA LEU A 70 16.96 -21.04 -2.17
C LEU A 70 15.65 -20.39 -1.68
N LEU A 71 14.62 -21.17 -1.36
CA LEU A 71 13.32 -20.65 -0.92
C LEU A 71 13.36 -19.79 0.36
N PRO A 72 14.02 -20.19 1.47
CA PRO A 72 14.03 -19.37 2.69
C PRO A 72 14.79 -18.05 2.51
N THR A 73 15.85 -18.05 1.70
CA THR A 73 16.63 -16.83 1.43
C THR A 73 15.85 -15.84 0.58
N LEU A 74 15.04 -16.30 -0.37
CA LEU A 74 14.21 -15.44 -1.21
C LEU A 74 13.18 -14.64 -0.38
N ALA A 75 12.59 -15.25 0.65
CA ALA A 75 11.64 -14.57 1.52
C ALA A 75 12.28 -13.39 2.27
N SER A 76 13.48 -13.58 2.82
CA SER A 76 14.23 -12.50 3.49
C SER A 76 14.67 -11.40 2.52
N ILE A 77 15.09 -11.76 1.30
CA ILE A 77 15.46 -10.78 0.27
C ILE A 77 14.24 -9.92 -0.13
N ARG A 78 13.07 -10.53 -0.31
CA ARG A 78 11.84 -9.82 -0.65
C ARG A 78 11.44 -8.83 0.45
N GLU A 79 11.49 -9.27 1.71
CA GLU A 79 11.22 -8.40 2.87
C GLU A 79 12.18 -7.20 2.90
N ASN A 80 13.48 -7.42 2.71
CA ASN A 80 14.46 -6.33 2.66
C ASN A 80 14.20 -5.37 1.48
N ALA A 81 13.84 -5.89 0.31
CA ALA A 81 13.48 -5.07 -0.84
C ALA A 81 12.23 -4.22 -0.55
N ASN A 82 11.20 -4.81 0.05
CA ASN A 82 9.98 -4.11 0.46
C ASN A 82 10.28 -3.00 1.47
N ARG A 83 11.18 -3.23 2.44
CA ARG A 83 11.62 -2.20 3.40
C ARG A 83 12.29 -1.02 2.72
N VAL A 84 13.16 -1.27 1.74
CA VAL A 84 13.83 -0.21 0.98
C VAL A 84 12.80 0.64 0.23
N ILE A 85 11.82 0.01 -0.40
CA ILE A 85 10.74 0.72 -1.12
C ILE A 85 9.87 1.51 -0.14
N SER A 86 9.42 0.90 0.96
CA SER A 86 8.64 1.59 2.00
C SER A 86 9.41 2.78 2.60
N SER A 87 10.70 2.61 2.86
CA SER A 87 11.58 3.68 3.32
C SER A 87 11.67 4.82 2.29
N SER A 88 11.70 4.50 1.00
CA SER A 88 11.65 5.50 -0.08
C SER A 88 10.30 6.23 -0.13
N HIS A 89 9.18 5.51 0.03
CA HIS A 89 7.85 6.11 0.09
C HIS A 89 7.73 7.10 1.25
N GLN A 90 8.20 6.72 2.45
CA GLN A 90 8.22 7.62 3.60
C GLN A 90 9.14 8.83 3.40
N ARG A 91 10.29 8.67 2.73
CA ARG A 91 11.15 9.82 2.37
C ARG A 91 10.42 10.79 1.43
N ASN A 92 9.70 10.29 0.44
CA ASN A 92 8.89 11.12 -0.45
C ASN A 92 7.81 11.89 0.34
N ILE A 93 7.15 11.23 1.29
CA ILE A 93 6.22 11.90 2.22
C ILE A 93 6.94 12.96 3.05
N GLY A 94 8.14 12.66 3.57
CA GLY A 94 8.97 13.62 4.30
C GLY A 94 9.31 14.86 3.50
N HIS A 95 9.69 14.70 2.22
CA HIS A 95 9.91 15.82 1.32
C HIS A 95 8.64 16.66 1.12
N ALA A 96 7.49 16.01 0.89
CA ALA A 96 6.20 16.68 0.76
C ALA A 96 5.80 17.44 2.03
N LEU A 97 6.04 16.85 3.20
CA LEU A 97 5.84 17.46 4.51
C LEU A 97 6.72 18.71 4.70
N ILE A 98 8.00 18.65 4.34
CA ILE A 98 8.90 19.80 4.41
C ILE A 98 8.45 20.92 3.47
N MET A 99 8.03 20.59 2.24
CA MET A 99 7.47 21.57 1.29
C MET A 99 6.18 22.20 1.85
N TRP A 100 5.27 21.39 2.39
CA TRP A 100 4.07 21.86 3.06
C TRP A 100 4.40 22.84 4.18
N GLY A 101 5.35 22.50 5.05
CA GLY A 101 5.80 23.35 6.15
C GLY A 101 6.33 24.69 5.65
N SER A 102 7.10 24.70 4.55
CA SER A 102 7.58 25.94 3.91
C SER A 102 6.42 26.86 3.52
N ASP A 103 5.36 26.31 2.95
CA ASP A 103 4.21 27.08 2.44
C ASP A 103 3.21 27.47 3.56
N HIS A 104 3.20 26.73 4.67
CA HIS A 104 2.24 26.89 5.77
C HIS A 104 2.90 27.34 7.09
N LYS A 105 3.94 28.19 7.03
CA LYS A 105 4.59 28.79 8.24
C LYS A 105 5.08 27.74 9.25
N ASN A 106 5.70 26.68 8.76
CA ASN A 106 6.17 25.51 9.51
C ASN A 106 5.05 24.76 10.24
N GLN A 107 3.80 24.87 9.82
CA GLN A 107 2.72 24.04 10.37
C GLN A 107 2.69 22.67 9.69
N LEU A 108 2.33 21.68 10.47
CA LEU A 108 2.05 20.32 10.01
C LEU A 108 0.61 20.24 9.45
N PRO A 109 0.32 19.39 8.45
CA PRO A 109 -1.04 19.17 7.98
C PRO A 109 -1.99 18.83 9.14
N GLU A 110 -3.10 19.56 9.22
CA GLU A 110 -4.07 19.40 10.29
C GLU A 110 -4.85 18.08 10.13
N SER A 111 -5.12 17.44 11.26
CA SER A 111 -5.93 16.23 11.31
C SER A 111 -7.05 16.39 12.32
N ARG A 112 -8.28 16.20 11.86
CA ARG A 112 -9.49 16.42 12.66
C ARG A 112 -9.59 15.48 13.86
N VAL A 113 -8.98 14.30 13.81
CA VAL A 113 -8.99 13.35 14.94
C VAL A 113 -8.25 13.84 16.16
N LEU A 114 -7.37 14.83 16.01
CA LEU A 114 -6.70 15.49 17.13
C LEU A 114 -7.50 16.67 17.68
N LEU A 115 -8.56 17.08 16.99
CA LEU A 115 -9.46 18.14 17.45
C LEU A 115 -10.67 17.56 18.22
N THR A 116 -10.83 16.23 18.25
CA THR A 116 -11.86 15.57 19.06
C THR A 116 -11.51 15.66 20.54
N ASN A 117 -12.52 15.60 21.41
CA ASN A 117 -12.33 15.56 22.85
C ASN A 117 -12.89 14.25 23.44
N PRO A 118 -12.04 13.29 23.85
CA PRO A 118 -10.57 13.30 23.80
C PRO A 118 -10.01 13.08 22.38
N PRO A 119 -8.74 13.45 22.12
CA PRO A 119 -8.09 13.22 20.84
C PRO A 119 -7.91 11.71 20.62
N ARG A 120 -7.91 11.27 19.36
CA ARG A 120 -7.80 9.85 18.99
C ARG A 120 -6.60 9.60 18.08
N PRO A 121 -5.39 9.47 18.65
CA PRO A 121 -4.20 9.30 17.85
C PRO A 121 -4.18 7.98 17.07
N GLY A 122 -4.91 6.95 17.50
CA GLY A 122 -5.06 5.69 16.76
C GLY A 122 -5.63 5.87 15.35
N GLU A 123 -6.35 6.95 15.08
CA GLU A 123 -7.01 7.20 13.78
C GLU A 123 -6.16 8.09 12.84
N LEU A 124 -4.91 8.41 13.20
CA LEU A 124 -4.01 9.23 12.39
C LEU A 124 -3.47 8.55 11.12
N MET A 125 -4.02 7.38 10.77
CA MET A 125 -3.79 6.73 9.47
C MET A 125 -4.78 7.20 8.40
N VAL A 126 -5.83 7.94 8.79
CA VAL A 126 -6.86 8.43 7.87
C VAL A 126 -6.32 9.59 7.03
N ALA A 127 -6.48 9.49 5.70
CA ALA A 127 -6.16 10.56 4.75
C ALA A 127 -7.40 11.36 4.32
N ARG A 128 -8.59 10.79 4.45
CA ARG A 128 -9.85 11.45 4.07
C ARG A 128 -11.01 10.86 4.85
N TYR A 129 -11.97 11.71 5.23
CA TYR A 129 -13.28 11.29 5.69
C TYR A 129 -14.34 11.44 4.60
N GLY A 130 -15.24 10.45 4.50
CA GLY A 130 -16.46 10.54 3.71
C GLY A 130 -17.69 10.16 4.55
N SER A 131 -18.89 10.36 3.98
CA SER A 131 -20.15 10.04 4.63
C SER A 131 -20.22 8.57 5.04
N ALA A 132 -20.72 8.35 6.26
CA ALA A 132 -20.85 7.05 6.89
C ALA A 132 -21.73 6.04 6.09
N SER A 133 -22.46 6.48 5.07
CA SER A 133 -23.32 5.60 4.26
C SER A 133 -22.53 4.62 3.38
N ASN A 134 -21.30 4.95 2.98
CA ASN A 134 -20.55 4.19 1.97
C ASN A 134 -19.32 3.44 2.53
N ASP A 135 -19.01 3.61 3.82
CA ASP A 135 -17.83 3.00 4.44
C ASP A 135 -18.22 2.01 5.56
N PRO A 136 -17.96 0.70 5.40
CA PRO A 136 -18.22 -0.30 6.43
C PRO A 136 -17.36 -0.11 7.71
N TYR A 137 -16.32 0.73 7.67
CA TYR A 137 -15.55 1.18 8.83
C TYR A 137 -16.00 2.54 9.37
N ALA A 138 -16.73 3.37 8.61
CA ALA A 138 -17.26 4.65 9.09
C ALA A 138 -18.43 4.48 10.06
N LYS A 139 -19.22 3.40 9.95
CA LYS A 139 -20.19 3.03 11.00
C LYS A 139 -19.53 2.49 12.27
N ARG A 140 -18.25 2.10 12.20
CA ARG A 140 -17.41 1.73 13.35
C ARG A 140 -16.67 2.95 13.90
N GLN A 141 -16.96 4.14 13.38
CA GLN A 141 -16.30 5.38 13.72
C GLN A 141 -17.07 6.06 14.86
N TYR A 142 -16.38 6.13 15.98
CA TYR A 142 -16.76 6.62 17.30
C TYR A 142 -17.18 8.10 17.35
N VAL A 143 -18.11 8.58 16.53
CA VAL A 143 -18.62 9.95 16.67
C VAL A 143 -19.69 9.95 17.76
N GLU A 144 -19.24 10.12 19.02
CA GLU A 144 -20.10 10.27 20.21
C GLU A 144 -20.44 11.75 20.51
N SER A 145 -20.00 12.69 19.68
CA SER A 145 -20.23 14.12 19.84
C SER A 145 -20.79 14.68 18.54
N ASP A 146 -21.85 15.47 18.64
CA ASP A 146 -22.68 16.12 17.59
C ASP A 146 -21.93 16.94 16.50
N SER A 147 -20.61 16.80 16.36
CA SER A 147 -19.88 17.31 15.20
C SER A 147 -20.04 16.33 14.04
N GLU A 148 -20.89 16.67 13.07
CA GLU A 148 -20.96 16.02 11.76
C GLU A 148 -19.55 15.66 11.26
N ILE A 149 -19.35 14.43 10.78
CA ILE A 149 -18.13 14.08 10.05
C ILE A 149 -18.10 15.00 8.82
N VAL A 150 -17.31 16.07 8.91
CA VAL A 150 -17.10 16.97 7.77
C VAL A 150 -16.30 16.19 6.74
N GLU A 151 -16.96 15.79 5.65
CA GLU A 151 -16.31 15.13 4.53
C GLU A 151 -15.14 15.98 4.03
N GLY A 152 -13.99 15.35 3.77
CA GLY A 152 -12.83 16.09 3.33
C GLY A 152 -11.51 15.38 3.57
N TRP A 153 -10.47 15.91 2.93
CA TRP A 153 -9.08 15.51 3.14
C TRP A 153 -8.64 15.83 4.56
N ASP A 154 -7.82 14.96 5.14
CA ASP A 154 -7.36 15.02 6.52
C ASP A 154 -5.89 14.59 6.62
N GLY A 155 -5.12 15.19 7.54
CA GLY A 155 -3.74 14.79 7.82
C GLY A 155 -2.89 14.70 6.55
N LEU A 156 -2.34 13.52 6.28
CA LEU A 156 -1.49 13.27 5.11
C LEU A 156 -2.22 13.41 3.77
N GLY A 157 -3.55 13.23 3.74
CA GLY A 157 -4.32 13.38 2.51
C GLY A 157 -4.28 14.80 1.95
N TRP A 158 -3.96 15.80 2.78
CA TRP A 158 -3.72 17.16 2.31
C TRP A 158 -2.53 17.26 1.36
N LEU A 159 -1.51 16.40 1.51
CA LEU A 159 -0.33 16.39 0.64
C LEU A 159 -0.71 15.99 -0.78
N TYR A 160 -1.63 15.03 -0.92
CA TYR A 160 -2.19 14.65 -2.21
C TYR A 160 -3.14 15.71 -2.76
N ALA A 161 -4.07 16.18 -1.92
CA ALA A 161 -5.09 17.16 -2.32
C ALA A 161 -4.51 18.49 -2.81
N ARG A 162 -3.30 18.84 -2.38
CA ARG A 162 -2.58 20.06 -2.77
C ARG A 162 -1.44 19.80 -3.76
N HIS A 163 -1.33 18.59 -4.31
CA HIS A 163 -0.30 18.22 -5.29
C HIS A 163 1.15 18.35 -4.79
N TYR A 164 1.40 18.15 -3.49
CA TYR A 164 2.76 17.90 -2.99
C TYR A 164 3.21 16.46 -3.28
N LEU A 165 2.24 15.55 -3.40
CA LEU A 165 2.41 14.17 -3.84
C LEU A 165 1.36 13.85 -4.89
N ASP A 166 1.78 13.53 -6.12
CA ASP A 166 0.86 13.23 -7.21
C ASP A 166 0.37 11.78 -7.21
N SER A 167 1.13 10.85 -6.64
CA SER A 167 0.77 9.43 -6.58
C SER A 167 0.33 9.02 -5.19
N HIS A 168 -0.89 8.50 -5.10
CA HIS A 168 -1.43 7.93 -3.86
C HIS A 168 -0.75 6.62 -3.45
N GLU A 169 -0.03 5.94 -4.35
CA GLU A 169 0.74 4.71 -4.05
C GLU A 169 1.78 4.95 -2.95
N THR A 170 2.31 6.17 -2.87
CA THR A 170 3.30 6.59 -1.87
C THR A 170 2.80 6.45 -0.43
N PHE A 171 1.48 6.46 -0.20
CA PHE A 171 0.89 6.30 1.13
C PHE A 171 0.73 4.84 1.58
N TYR A 172 1.14 3.89 0.73
CA TYR A 172 0.99 2.46 0.99
C TYR A 172 2.35 1.77 1.06
N CYS A 173 2.42 0.71 1.87
CA CYS A 173 3.60 -0.13 2.00
C CYS A 173 3.46 -1.35 1.08
N PRO A 174 4.47 -1.71 0.27
CA PRO A 174 4.41 -2.91 -0.57
C PRO A 174 4.27 -4.23 0.20
N ASN A 175 4.56 -4.20 1.51
CA ASN A 175 4.45 -5.37 2.40
C ASN A 175 3.11 -5.45 3.13
N HIS A 176 2.21 -4.49 2.93
CA HIS A 176 0.96 -4.44 3.68
C HIS A 176 0.06 -5.65 3.34
N ASP A 177 -0.27 -6.46 4.35
CA ASP A 177 -1.12 -7.65 4.25
C ASP A 177 -2.48 -7.49 4.97
N GLY A 178 -2.79 -6.26 5.39
CA GLY A 178 -3.91 -5.92 6.25
C GLY A 178 -5.23 -5.56 5.56
N ASN A 179 -6.05 -4.82 6.31
CA ASN A 179 -7.38 -4.37 5.88
C ASN A 179 -7.35 -3.12 5.00
N HIS A 180 -6.19 -2.48 4.81
CA HIS A 180 -6.10 -1.21 4.10
C HIS A 180 -5.15 -1.26 2.89
N PRO A 181 -5.32 -2.22 1.95
CA PRO A 181 -4.50 -2.25 0.74
C PRO A 181 -4.86 -1.11 -0.22
N LEU A 182 -3.94 -0.75 -1.11
CA LEU A 182 -4.09 0.37 -2.04
C LEU A 182 -5.28 0.22 -3.01
N ASP A 183 -5.45 -0.98 -3.57
CA ASP A 183 -6.50 -1.33 -4.54
C ASP A 183 -7.92 -1.07 -4.02
N ARG A 184 -8.11 -1.17 -2.69
CA ARG A 184 -9.38 -0.85 -2.02
C ARG A 184 -9.76 0.63 -2.12
N TYR A 185 -8.78 1.53 -2.25
CA TYR A 185 -8.96 2.98 -2.15
C TYR A 185 -8.67 3.75 -3.43
N GLU A 186 -8.23 3.09 -4.50
CA GLU A 186 -7.83 3.73 -5.77
C GLU A 186 -8.93 4.66 -6.32
N GLU A 187 -10.17 4.16 -6.43
CA GLU A 187 -11.32 4.93 -6.90
C GLU A 187 -11.65 6.13 -5.97
N GLN A 188 -11.48 5.95 -4.65
CA GLN A 188 -11.72 6.97 -3.64
C GLN A 188 -10.69 8.11 -3.72
N TRP A 189 -9.42 7.78 -3.96
CA TRP A 189 -8.36 8.75 -4.18
C TRP A 189 -8.60 9.59 -5.42
N GLU A 190 -8.96 8.95 -6.55
CA GLU A 190 -9.23 9.64 -7.81
C GLU A 190 -10.48 10.53 -7.75
N ARG A 191 -11.57 10.02 -7.16
CA ARG A 191 -12.83 10.78 -7.06
C ARG A 191 -12.85 11.78 -5.91
N GLY A 192 -11.95 11.65 -4.94
CA GLY A 192 -11.97 12.42 -3.71
C GLY A 192 -13.25 12.18 -2.92
N THR A 193 -13.66 10.91 -2.76
CA THR A 193 -14.89 10.52 -2.05
C THR A 193 -14.63 9.40 -1.04
N GLY A 194 -15.50 9.27 -0.03
CA GLY A 194 -15.39 8.19 0.95
C GLY A 194 -14.24 8.39 1.94
N THR A 195 -14.11 7.43 2.86
CA THR A 195 -13.04 7.39 3.85
C THR A 195 -11.86 6.62 3.28
N ILE A 196 -10.65 7.16 3.50
CA ILE A 196 -9.41 6.58 2.98
C ILE A 196 -8.45 6.37 4.15
N TYR A 197 -7.93 5.15 4.25
CA TYR A 197 -6.86 4.81 5.17
C TYR A 197 -5.56 4.56 4.40
N THR A 198 -4.46 5.06 4.95
CA THR A 198 -3.10 4.83 4.48
C THR A 198 -2.46 3.69 5.26
N ASN A 199 -1.23 3.29 4.91
CA ASN A 199 -0.48 2.29 5.68
C ASN A 199 0.52 2.90 6.66
N TYR A 200 0.53 4.22 6.80
CA TYR A 200 1.48 4.91 7.65
C TYR A 200 0.75 5.71 8.72
N HIS A 201 1.31 5.69 9.93
CA HIS A 201 0.75 6.41 11.07
C HIS A 201 1.38 7.79 11.16
N TYR A 202 0.55 8.84 11.11
CA TYR A 202 1.02 10.21 11.17
C TYR A 202 1.11 10.73 12.61
N ALA A 203 2.11 11.57 12.92
CA ALA A 203 2.24 12.21 14.23
C ALA A 203 1.16 13.27 14.50
N GLY A 204 0.65 13.90 13.43
CA GLY A 204 -0.31 14.98 13.56
C GLY A 204 0.28 16.34 13.95
N HIS A 205 -0.54 17.37 13.76
CA HIS A 205 -0.19 18.78 14.00
C HIS A 205 -0.19 19.23 15.47
N VAL A 206 -0.50 18.36 16.43
CA VAL A 206 -0.64 18.69 17.86
C VAL A 206 0.03 17.62 18.73
N ASN A 207 0.60 18.02 19.87
CA ASN A 207 1.03 17.10 20.91
C ASN A 207 -0.20 16.63 21.69
N TRP A 208 -0.40 15.32 21.80
CA TRP A 208 -1.66 14.75 22.28
C TRP A 208 -1.84 14.86 23.80
N ASN A 209 -0.75 15.08 24.54
CA ASN A 209 -0.79 15.30 25.98
C ASN A 209 -0.95 16.78 26.34
N THR A 210 -0.17 17.66 25.68
CA THR A 210 -0.12 19.09 26.01
C THR A 210 -1.11 19.93 25.21
N TYR A 211 -1.68 19.38 24.13
CA TYR A 211 -2.51 20.07 23.15
C TYR A 211 -1.80 21.24 22.46
N GLU A 212 -0.47 21.32 22.58
CA GLU A 212 0.32 22.34 21.92
C GLU A 212 0.51 22.01 20.45
N THR A 213 0.41 23.02 19.58
CA THR A 213 0.65 22.88 18.15
C THR A 213 2.10 22.47 17.89
N ARG A 214 2.28 21.37 17.17
CA ARG A 214 3.56 20.96 16.63
C ARG A 214 3.88 21.79 15.40
N ARG A 215 5.10 22.32 15.37
CA ARG A 215 5.66 22.97 14.18
C ARG A 215 6.79 22.11 13.65
N PHE A 216 7.04 22.19 12.34
CA PHE A 216 8.23 21.63 11.74
C PHE A 216 9.46 22.20 12.44
N ASP A 217 10.07 21.36 13.25
CA ASP A 217 11.44 21.52 13.69
C ASP A 217 12.28 20.60 12.80
N ARG A 218 13.28 21.17 12.13
CA ARG A 218 14.23 20.40 11.31
C ARG A 218 15.21 19.58 12.15
N GLY A 219 15.05 19.57 13.48
CA GLY A 219 15.82 18.71 14.37
C GLY A 219 15.48 17.22 14.22
N ASP A 220 16.48 16.37 14.46
CA ASP A 220 16.41 14.89 14.39
C ASP A 220 15.47 14.27 15.45
N ARG A 221 14.93 15.07 16.38
CA ARG A 221 14.17 14.56 17.53
C ARG A 221 12.67 14.38 17.27
N MET A 222 12.13 15.01 16.25
CA MET A 222 10.69 14.92 15.98
C MET A 222 10.40 13.68 15.12
N VAL A 223 9.52 12.79 15.57
CA VAL A 223 8.95 11.75 14.70
C VAL A 223 7.74 12.32 13.98
N LEU A 224 7.69 12.17 12.66
CA LEU A 224 6.62 12.66 11.80
C LEU A 224 5.68 11.55 11.34
N LEU A 225 6.24 10.38 11.03
CA LEU A 225 5.51 9.28 10.40
C LEU A 225 6.15 7.95 10.77
N THR A 226 5.34 6.92 10.97
CA THR A 226 5.78 5.53 11.11
C THR A 226 4.95 4.57 10.28
N ASP A 227 5.24 3.27 10.36
CA ASP A 227 4.27 2.23 9.94
C ASP A 227 2.95 2.34 10.72
N GLY A 228 1.88 1.73 10.20
CA GLY A 228 0.56 1.75 10.81
C GLY A 228 0.53 1.13 12.20
N LEU A 229 0.06 1.87 13.21
CA LEU A 229 0.03 1.44 14.61
C LEU A 229 -1.39 1.29 15.17
N ARG A 230 -2.42 1.43 14.33
CA ARG A 230 -3.82 1.34 14.77
C ARG A 230 -4.21 -0.06 15.22
N ARG A 231 -3.78 -1.09 14.48
CA ARG A 231 -4.07 -2.51 14.73
C ARG A 231 -2.93 -3.39 14.25
N ARG A 232 -2.95 -4.65 14.65
CA ARG A 232 -2.02 -5.66 14.12
C ARG A 232 -2.11 -5.86 12.61
N SER A 233 -3.31 -5.80 12.00
CA SER A 233 -3.41 -5.84 10.54
C SER A 233 -2.81 -4.62 9.86
N ASP A 234 -2.68 -3.49 10.56
CA ASP A 234 -2.16 -2.25 10.02
C ASP A 234 -0.63 -2.14 10.09
N PHE A 235 0.01 -3.06 10.82
CA PHE A 235 1.45 -3.05 11.03
C PHE A 235 2.20 -3.77 9.90
N ASN A 236 2.86 -2.97 9.05
CA ASN A 236 3.42 -3.45 7.77
C ASN A 236 4.60 -4.43 7.91
N HIS A 237 5.41 -4.31 8.96
CA HIS A 237 6.62 -5.12 9.12
C HIS A 237 6.68 -5.72 10.52
N ARG A 238 6.70 -7.05 10.64
CA ARG A 238 6.47 -7.73 11.93
C ARG A 238 7.62 -7.66 12.94
N ILE A 239 8.81 -7.22 12.52
CA ILE A 239 10.01 -7.24 13.37
C ILE A 239 10.54 -5.85 13.74
N GLY A 240 9.92 -4.80 13.22
CA GLY A 240 10.37 -3.42 13.38
C GLY A 240 9.58 -2.49 12.48
N LEU A 241 9.99 -1.24 12.38
CA LEU A 241 9.29 -0.24 11.60
C LEU A 241 10.23 0.83 11.04
N ASN A 242 9.77 1.47 9.97
CA ASN A 242 10.39 2.70 9.48
C ASN A 242 9.90 3.89 10.30
N VAL A 243 10.82 4.75 10.71
CA VAL A 243 10.56 6.00 11.45
C VAL A 243 11.09 7.18 10.64
N LEU A 244 10.17 8.02 10.16
CA LEU A 244 10.48 9.29 9.51
C LEU A 244 10.61 10.40 10.54
N ARG A 245 11.72 11.13 10.48
CA ARG A 245 12.05 12.22 11.40
C ARG A 245 11.86 13.60 10.78
N GLY A 246 11.87 14.62 11.64
CA GLY A 246 11.68 16.04 11.30
C GLY A 246 12.70 16.60 10.32
N ASP A 247 13.89 16.01 10.27
CA ASP A 247 14.95 16.33 9.32
C ASP A 247 14.73 15.70 7.93
N GLY A 248 13.68 14.87 7.78
CA GLY A 248 13.37 14.11 6.57
C GLY A 248 14.11 12.76 6.47
N SER A 249 14.94 12.40 7.45
CA SER A 249 15.61 11.10 7.47
C SER A 249 14.62 9.99 7.85
N VAL A 250 14.75 8.84 7.19
CA VAL A 250 14.01 7.62 7.54
C VAL A 250 15.00 6.60 8.06
N ARG A 251 14.77 6.14 9.28
CA ARG A 251 15.59 5.12 9.93
C ARG A 251 14.74 3.89 10.22
N TRP A 252 15.34 2.72 10.03
CA TRP A 252 14.75 1.47 10.48
C TRP A 252 14.97 1.33 11.98
N GLN A 253 13.94 0.89 12.69
CA GLN A 253 14.00 0.57 14.10
C GLN A 253 13.54 -0.86 14.32
N ASP A 254 14.41 -1.69 14.89
CA ASP A 254 14.07 -3.03 15.31
C ASP A 254 13.26 -3.00 16.60
N ASP A 255 12.02 -3.48 16.55
CA ASP A 255 11.17 -3.71 17.72
C ASP A 255 10.25 -4.90 17.46
N PRO A 256 10.70 -6.13 17.77
CA PRO A 256 9.90 -7.33 17.57
C PRO A 256 8.74 -7.43 18.57
N THR A 257 8.72 -6.62 19.63
CA THR A 257 7.68 -6.67 20.65
C THR A 257 6.46 -5.84 20.26
N LEU A 258 6.67 -4.78 19.48
CA LEU A 258 5.63 -3.82 19.11
C LEU A 258 4.38 -4.48 18.53
N PHE A 259 4.56 -5.41 17.58
CA PHE A 259 3.44 -6.15 16.97
C PHE A 259 2.52 -6.82 18.01
N THR A 260 3.09 -7.38 19.08
CA THR A 260 2.30 -8.04 20.12
C THR A 260 1.59 -7.08 21.06
N GLN A 261 2.08 -5.84 21.16
CA GLN A 261 1.46 -4.78 21.96
C GLN A 261 0.29 -4.10 21.24
N LEU A 262 0.23 -4.21 19.91
CA LEU A 262 -0.87 -3.65 19.11
C LEU A 262 -2.18 -4.43 19.31
N PRO A 263 -3.34 -3.75 19.26
CA PRO A 263 -4.66 -4.37 19.36
C PRO A 263 -4.89 -5.40 18.26
N ILE A 264 -5.66 -6.43 18.59
CA ILE A 264 -6.09 -7.42 17.60
C ILE A 264 -7.18 -6.79 16.75
N ASP A 265 -7.34 -7.28 15.53
CA ASP A 265 -8.48 -6.88 14.71
C ASP A 265 -9.77 -7.36 15.36
N ASP A 266 -10.44 -6.46 16.07
CA ASP A 266 -11.75 -6.75 16.62
C ASP A 266 -12.85 -6.45 15.58
N PRO A 267 -13.50 -7.48 15.00
CA PRO A 267 -14.59 -7.27 14.06
C PRO A 267 -15.81 -6.57 14.68
N ARG A 268 -15.90 -6.52 16.03
CA ARG A 268 -16.99 -5.90 16.79
C ARG A 268 -16.73 -4.44 17.19
N GLY A 269 -15.48 -3.97 17.13
CA GLY A 269 -15.11 -2.57 17.42
C GLY A 269 -15.18 -2.18 18.91
N GLU A 270 -15.03 -3.15 19.82
CA GLU A 270 -15.03 -2.96 21.26
C GLU A 270 -13.61 -2.73 21.83
N GLU A 271 -12.54 -3.07 21.09
CA GLU A 271 -11.16 -2.84 21.54
C GLU A 271 -10.76 -1.34 21.53
N LEU A 272 -10.35 -0.91 22.73
CA LEU A 272 -10.22 0.46 23.21
C LEU A 272 -8.76 0.96 23.23
N ARG A 273 -8.67 2.28 23.38
CA ARG A 273 -7.59 3.24 23.72
C ARG A 273 -6.31 2.77 24.44
N ALA A 274 -6.18 1.53 24.89
CA ALA A 274 -5.03 1.04 25.67
C ALA A 274 -3.68 1.21 24.95
N HIS A 275 -3.67 1.14 23.61
CA HIS A 275 -2.48 1.35 22.79
C HIS A 275 -2.26 2.82 22.38
N GLU A 276 -3.19 3.74 22.67
CA GLU A 276 -2.98 5.17 22.37
C GLU A 276 -1.80 5.73 23.16
N ASN A 277 -1.55 5.21 24.37
CA ASN A 277 -0.37 5.55 25.18
C ASN A 277 0.93 5.09 24.49
N LEU A 278 0.95 3.88 23.91
CA LEU A 278 2.09 3.38 23.16
C LEU A 278 2.39 4.25 21.93
N ILE A 279 1.36 4.59 21.15
CA ILE A 279 1.50 5.50 20.02
C ILE A 279 2.03 6.85 20.53
N ASN A 280 1.48 7.36 21.63
CA ASN A 280 1.88 8.63 22.20
C ASN A 280 3.34 8.64 22.64
N ASP A 281 3.80 7.57 23.29
CA ASP A 281 5.19 7.43 23.70
C ASP A 281 6.13 7.42 22.49
N LEU A 282 5.75 6.69 21.44
CA LEU A 282 6.53 6.60 20.22
C LEU A 282 6.69 7.96 19.50
N PHE A 283 5.65 8.79 19.50
CA PHE A 283 5.66 10.09 18.81
C PHE A 283 6.03 11.29 19.70
N ASN A 284 5.99 11.18 21.03
CA ASN A 284 6.17 12.31 21.95
C ASN A 284 7.26 12.13 23.01
N THR A 285 7.54 10.90 23.47
CA THR A 285 8.52 10.73 24.56
C THR A 285 9.91 10.37 24.07
N ASN A 286 10.08 9.99 22.79
CA ASN A 286 11.36 9.53 22.22
C ASN A 286 12.04 8.40 23.01
N VAL A 287 11.38 7.82 24.02
CA VAL A 287 11.95 6.83 24.96
C VAL A 287 12.28 5.53 24.25
N LEU A 288 11.65 5.28 23.10
CA LEU A 288 11.91 4.11 22.26
C LEU A 288 12.97 4.37 21.18
N LEU A 289 13.57 5.56 21.08
CA LEU A 289 14.34 6.00 19.91
C LEU A 289 15.85 6.18 20.14
N ASP A 290 16.35 5.87 21.33
CA ASP A 290 17.77 5.87 21.74
C ASP A 290 18.22 4.43 22.08
#